data_AF-A0A2K1NAJ2-F1
#
_entry.id   AF-A0A2K1NAJ2-F1
#
_cell.length_a   1.000
_cell.length_b   1.000
_cell.length_c   1.000
_cell.angle_alpha   90.00
_cell.angle_beta   90.00
_cell.angle_gamma   90.00
#
_symmetry.space_group_name_H-M   'P 1'
#
loop_
_entity.id
_entity.type
_entity.pdbx_description
1 polymer ?
#
loop_
_entity_poly.entity_id
_entity_poly.type
_entity_poly.pdbx_seq_one_letter_code
_entity_poly.pdbx_strand_id
1 'polypeptide(L)' 'MELPYRLIQLYTYKDEVVLDPFMGSAQTAIASIKTGRHYVGYDIEEEYVKLSEQIIREFYLDIIY' A
#
# COMPACT_ATOMS: atom_id res chain seq x y z
N MET A 1 -7.25 2.90 7.36
CA MET A 1 -7.36 2.17 6.07
C MET A 1 -8.56 2.60 5.22
N GLU A 2 -9.70 3.00 5.79
CA GLU A 2 -10.90 3.33 4.99
C GLU A 2 -10.70 4.51 4.02
N LEU A 3 -9.94 5.55 4.42
CA LEU A 3 -9.70 6.72 3.58
C LEU A 3 -8.84 6.41 2.33
N PRO A 4 -7.62 5.82 2.43
CA PRO A 4 -6.83 5.45 1.26
C PRO A 4 -7.58 4.54 0.29
N TYR A 5 -8.32 3.56 0.81
CA TYR A 5 -9.12 2.64 0.00
C TYR A 5 -10.15 3.38 -0.86
N ARG A 6 -10.91 4.30 -0.27
CA ARG A 6 -11.91 5.11 -1.00
C ARG A 6 -11.25 6.02 -2.04
N LEU A 7 -10.16 6.70 -1.68
CA LEU A 7 -9.46 7.59 -2.60
C LEU A 7 -8.91 6.85 -3.81
N ILE A 8 -8.28 5.69 -3.61
CA ILE A 8 -7.76 4.87 -4.71
C ILE A 8 -8.89 4.43 -5.63
N GLN A 9 -10.04 4.00 -5.09
CA GLN A 9 -11.19 3.61 -5.92
C GLN A 9 -11.78 4.77 -6.72
N LEU A 10 -11.80 5.99 -6.17
CA LEU A 10 -12.39 7.16 -6.81
C LEU A 10 -11.49 7.79 -7.87
N TYR A 11 -10.17 7.73 -7.68
CA TYR A 11 -9.21 8.51 -8.47
C TYR A 11 -8.28 7.68 -9.35
N THR A 12 -8.38 6.34 -9.32
CA THR A 12 -7.54 5.47 -10.15
C THR A 12 -8.37 4.37 -10.78
N TYR A 13 -7.90 3.83 -11.89
CA TYR A 13 -8.38 2.60 -12.49
C TYR A 13 -7.61 1.38 -11.97
N LYS A 14 -8.17 0.19 -12.20
CA LYS A 14 -7.50 -1.06 -11.90
C LYS A 14 -6.17 -1.12 -12.68
N ASP A 15 -5.15 -1.74 -12.08
CA ASP A 15 -3.81 -1.91 -12.65
C ASP A 15 -3.02 -0.59 -12.85
N GLU A 16 -3.53 0.56 -12.40
CA GLU A 16 -2.75 1.79 -12.29
C GLU A 16 -1.84 1.79 -11.06
N VAL A 17 -0.92 2.77 -11.01
CA VAL A 17 0.10 2.91 -9.96
C VAL A 17 -0.28 4.04 -9.00
N VAL A 18 -0.25 3.74 -7.70
CA VAL A 18 -0.40 4.73 -6.62
C VAL A 18 0.98 5.05 -6.03
N LEU A 19 1.35 6.33 -5.98
CA LEU A 19 2.59 6.78 -5.32
C LEU A 19 2.27 7.28 -3.90
N ASP A 20 2.98 6.73 -2.90
CA ASP A 20 2.99 7.24 -1.53
C ASP A 20 4.41 7.67 -1.11
N PRO A 21 4.72 8.99 -1.13
CA PRO A 21 6.04 9.48 -0.74
C PRO A 21 6.25 9.55 0.79
N PHE A 22 5.29 9.07 1.60
CA PHE A 22 5.33 9.04 3.05
C PHE A 22 4.78 7.69 3.56
N MET A 23 5.44 6.61 3.14
CA MET A 23 4.94 5.25 3.23
C MET A 23 4.54 4.82 4.66
N GLY A 24 5.26 5.29 5.68
CA GLY A 24 4.90 5.18 7.09
C GLY A 24 4.39 3.79 7.51
N SER A 25 3.07 3.66 7.67
CA SER A 25 2.39 2.46 8.18
C SER A 25 1.84 1.52 7.08
N ALA A 26 2.29 1.67 5.84
CA ALA A 26 1.90 0.86 4.67
C ALA A 26 0.40 0.87 4.29
N GLN A 27 -0.42 1.77 4.85
CA GLN A 27 -1.87 1.76 4.58
C GLN A 27 -2.20 1.97 3.10
N THR A 28 -1.45 2.82 2.39
CA THR A 28 -1.65 3.08 0.96
C THR A 28 -1.31 1.86 0.12
N ALA A 29 -0.23 1.14 0.44
CA ALA A 29 0.13 -0.10 -0.25
C ALA A 29 -0.92 -1.19 -0.02
N ILE A 30 -1.34 -1.43 1.22
CA ILE A 30 -2.38 -2.43 1.51
C ILE A 30 -3.68 -2.07 0.78
N ALA A 31 -4.08 -0.80 0.79
CA ALA A 31 -5.27 -0.35 0.09
C ALA A 31 -5.14 -0.52 -1.45
N SER A 32 -3.96 -0.27 -2.01
CA SER A 32 -3.66 -0.50 -3.43
C SER A 32 -3.77 -1.98 -3.78
N ILE A 33 -3.17 -2.86 -2.97
CA ILE A 33 -3.25 -4.32 -3.16
C ILE A 33 -4.72 -4.78 -3.11
N LYS A 34 -5.48 -4.36 -2.09
CA LYS A 34 -6.91 -4.71 -1.92
C LYS A 34 -7.79 -4.25 -3.07
N THR A 35 -7.41 -3.16 -3.74
CA THR A 35 -8.15 -2.60 -4.86
C THR A 35 -7.61 -3.07 -6.21
N GLY A 36 -6.55 -3.89 -6.25
CA GLY A 36 -5.95 -4.35 -7.51
C GLY A 36 -5.24 -3.23 -8.26
N ARG A 37 -4.52 -2.37 -7.55
CA ARG A 37 -3.60 -1.36 -8.08
C ARG A 37 -2.17 -1.72 -7.71
N HIS A 38 -1.22 -1.27 -8.52
CA HIS A 38 0.18 -1.26 -8.15
C HIS A 38 0.46 -0.09 -7.20
N TYR A 39 1.55 -0.16 -6.44
CA TYR A 39 1.99 0.94 -5.60
C TYR A 39 3.50 1.11 -5.69
N VAL A 40 3.94 2.34 -5.45
CA VAL A 40 5.33 2.70 -5.17
C VAL A 40 5.29 3.57 -3.92
N GLY A 41 6.17 3.31 -2.96
CA GLY A 41 6.28 4.17 -1.80
C GLY A 41 7.67 4.21 -1.23
N TYR A 42 7.98 5.31 -0.57
CA TYR A 42 9.24 5.52 0.13
C TYR A 42 8.99 6.32 1.41
N ASP A 43 9.93 6.21 2.33
CA ASP A 43 9.98 6.99 3.55
C ASP A 43 11.44 7.36 3.82
N ILE A 44 11.67 8.44 4.56
CA ILE A 44 13.01 8.88 4.94
C ILE A 44 13.55 8.09 6.11
N GLU A 45 12.66 7.57 6.96
CA GLU A 45 13.04 6.76 8.11
C GLU A 45 13.11 5.29 7.70
N GLU A 46 14.32 4.72 7.74
CA GLU A 46 14.57 3.32 7.36
C GLU A 46 13.74 2.31 8.18
N GLU A 47 13.43 2.64 9.43
CA GLU A 47 12.58 1.82 10.30
C GLU A 47 11.15 1.69 9.74
N TYR A 48 10.56 2.78 9.22
CA TYR A 48 9.24 2.74 8.61
C TYR A 48 9.23 1.96 7.29
N VAL A 49 10.32 2.04 6.51
CA VAL A 49 10.48 1.23 5.30
C VAL A 49 10.46 -0.26 5.65
N LYS A 50 11.29 -0.69 6.60
CA LYS A 50 11.36 -2.10 7.04
C LYS A 50 10.04 -2.60 7.62
N LEU A 51 9.41 -1.80 8.47
CA LEU A 51 8.11 -2.13 9.05
C LEU A 51 7.04 -2.27 7.96
N SER A 52 7.01 -1.34 7.00
CA SER A 52 6.08 -1.38 5.87
C SER A 52 6.27 -2.64 5.02
N GLU A 53 7.51 -2.99 4.69
CA GLU A 53 7.83 -4.20 3.93
C GLU A 53 7.36 -5.48 4.63
N GLN A 54 7.57 -5.56 5.95
CA GLN A 54 7.10 -6.69 6.75
C GLN A 54 5.57 -6.82 6.70
N ILE A 55 4.84 -5.73 6.98
CA ILE A 55 3.38 -5.71 6.98
C ILE A 55 2.83 -6.13 5.61
N ILE A 56 3.41 -5.61 4.52
CA ILE A 56 2.97 -5.92 3.16
C ILE A 56 3.21 -7.41 2.85
N ARG A 57 4.37 -7.94 3.24
CA ARG A 57 4.68 -9.36 3.04
C ARG A 57 3.70 -10.27 3.80
N GLU A 58 3.41 -9.96 5.06
CA GLU A 58 2.42 -10.68 5.85
C GLU A 58 1.05 -10.63 5.18
N PHE A 59 0.63 -9.45 4.72
CA PHE A 59 -0.64 -9.28 4.02
C PHE A 59 -0.74 -10.09 2.72
N TYR A 60 0.35 -10.23 1.96
CA TYR A 60 0.37 -11.12 0.79
C TYR A 60 0.23 -12.60 1.16
N LEU A 61 0.85 -13.02 2.26
CA LEU A 61 0.70 -14.39 2.76
C LEU A 61 -0.75 -14.67 3.14
N ASP A 62 -1.41 -13.73 3.81
CA ASP A 62 -2.84 -13.83 4.21
C ASP A 62 -3.81 -13.89 3.00
N ILE A 63 -3.42 -13.37 1.84
CA ILE A 63 -4.24 -13.47 0.61
C ILE A 63 -4.04 -14.82 -0.09
N ILE A 64 -2.84 -15.39 0.00
CA ILE A 64 -2.45 -16.60 -0.73
C ILE A 64 -2.89 -17.88 0.01
N TYR A 65 -2.83 -17.88 1.34
CA TYR A 65 -3.14 -19.03 2.20
C TYR A 65 -4.50 -18.89 2.89
#